data_AF-A0A7S3AH47-F1
#
_entry.id   AF-A0A7S3AH47-F1
#
_cell.length_a   1.000
_cell.length_b   1.000
_cell.length_c   1.000
_cell.angle_alpha   90.00
_cell.angle_beta   90.00
_cell.angle_gamma   90.00
#
_symmetry.space_group_name_H-M   'P 1'
#
loop_
_entity.id
_entity.type
_entity.pdbx_description
1 polymer ?
#
loop_
_entity_poly.entity_id
_entity_poly.type
_entity_poly.pdbx_seq_one_letter_code
_entity_poly.pdbx_strand_id
1 'polypeptide(L)'
;DDFDDSIPSSFDPEDEDFIQVFAPVFERNSRWSELPSAPLLGDASTAFDEVAAFYNFWFDFKTWRDFADADEYTLDDAGFREERRWMERQNEKLRIKKRKEEKARLTKLVEVAYMHDPRVKQHKQALKDEKAKAKA
;
A
#
# COMPACT_ATOMS: atom_id res chain seq x y z
N ASP A 1 18.77 2.33 -0.79
CA ASP A 1 17.72 2.48 0.23
C ASP A 1 17.61 1.15 0.95
N ASP A 2 17.76 1.11 2.28
CA ASP A 2 17.65 -0.12 3.09
C ASP A 2 16.19 -0.42 3.51
N PHE A 3 15.22 0.09 2.75
CA PHE A 3 13.82 -0.19 3.01
C PHE A 3 13.46 -1.64 2.67
N ASP A 4 12.81 -2.31 3.61
CA ASP A 4 12.20 -3.60 3.33
C ASP A 4 10.87 -3.41 2.57
N ASP A 5 10.90 -3.65 1.27
CA ASP A 5 9.73 -3.60 0.40
C ASP A 5 8.86 -4.86 0.46
N SER A 6 9.21 -5.87 1.27
CA SER A 6 8.42 -7.10 1.37
C SER A 6 6.97 -6.82 1.77
N ILE A 7 6.05 -7.56 1.18
CA ILE A 7 4.64 -7.59 1.57
C ILE A 7 4.21 -9.05 1.71
N PRO A 8 3.26 -9.38 2.60
CA PRO A 8 2.70 -10.72 2.66
C PRO A 8 2.09 -11.09 1.31
N SER A 9 2.70 -12.03 0.59
CA SER A 9 2.24 -12.47 -0.73
C SER A 9 1.05 -13.42 -0.65
N SER A 10 0.91 -14.09 0.49
CA SER A 10 -0.14 -15.01 0.89
C SER A 10 -0.33 -14.85 2.39
N PHE A 11 -1.54 -15.11 2.87
CA PHE A 11 -1.85 -15.15 4.30
C PHE A 11 -2.71 -16.39 4.58
N ASP A 12 -2.26 -17.20 5.54
CA ASP A 12 -3.01 -18.37 6.00
C ASP A 12 -3.67 -18.07 7.36
N PRO A 13 -5.01 -17.87 7.41
CA PRO A 13 -5.70 -17.58 8.65
C PRO A 13 -5.69 -18.75 9.65
N GLU A 14 -5.29 -19.96 9.26
CA GLU A 14 -5.19 -21.11 10.17
C GLU A 14 -3.88 -21.10 10.97
N ASP A 15 -2.79 -20.63 10.36
CA ASP A 15 -1.43 -20.69 10.92
C ASP A 15 -0.87 -19.31 11.33
N GLU A 16 -1.47 -18.21 10.86
CA GLU A 16 -0.95 -16.85 11.04
C GLU A 16 -1.94 -15.91 11.74
N ASP A 17 -1.44 -15.06 12.64
CA ASP A 17 -2.23 -13.97 13.23
C ASP A 17 -2.25 -12.75 12.32
N PHE A 18 -3.47 -12.33 11.92
CA PHE A 18 -3.68 -11.23 10.98
C PHE A 18 -3.03 -9.92 11.45
N ILE A 19 -3.18 -9.55 12.73
CA ILE A 19 -2.66 -8.27 13.22
C ILE A 19 -1.13 -8.33 13.27
N GLN A 20 -0.56 -9.44 13.75
CA GLN A 20 0.89 -9.60 13.82
C GLN A 20 1.56 -9.59 12.45
N VAL A 21 0.90 -10.14 11.41
CA VAL A 21 1.45 -10.15 10.04
C VAL A 21 1.33 -8.78 9.38
N PHE A 22 0.15 -8.14 9.44
CA PHE A 22 -0.12 -6.95 8.63
C PHE A 22 0.22 -5.63 9.32
N ALA A 23 0.05 -5.51 10.64
CA ALA A 23 0.32 -4.25 11.36
C ALA A 23 1.75 -3.72 11.13
N PRO A 24 2.83 -4.51 11.32
CA PRO A 24 4.19 -3.98 11.14
C PRO A 24 4.47 -3.58 9.69
N VAL A 25 3.83 -4.24 8.72
CA VAL A 25 3.98 -3.91 7.30
C VAL A 25 3.31 -2.57 6.99
N PHE A 26 2.09 -2.33 7.49
CA PHE A 26 1.42 -1.04 7.33
C PHE A 26 2.16 0.10 8.06
N GLU A 27 2.62 -0.13 9.29
CA GLU A 27 3.42 0.83 10.04
C GLU A 27 4.70 1.20 9.28
N ARG A 28 5.42 0.21 8.76
CA ARG A 28 6.63 0.44 7.96
C ARG A 28 6.34 1.28 6.70
N ASN A 29 5.26 0.98 5.98
CA ASN A 29 4.88 1.72 4.77
C ASN A 29 4.32 3.12 5.08
N SER A 30 3.82 3.36 6.29
CA SER A 30 3.25 4.64 6.69
C SER A 30 4.27 5.78 6.69
N ARG A 31 5.56 5.45 6.84
CA ARG A 31 6.66 6.42 6.78
C ARG A 31 6.66 7.24 5.49
N TRP A 32 6.14 6.66 4.41
CA TRP A 32 6.08 7.27 3.09
C TRP A 32 4.81 8.09 2.86
N SER A 33 3.90 8.19 3.84
CA SER A 33 2.64 8.92 3.67
C SER A 33 2.84 10.43 3.58
N GLU A 34 2.17 11.08 2.63
CA GLU A 34 2.07 12.54 2.59
C GLU A 34 1.30 13.12 3.78
N LEU A 35 0.47 12.31 4.43
CA LEU A 35 -0.30 12.73 5.59
C LEU A 35 0.47 12.42 6.88
N PRO A 36 0.48 13.34 7.86
CA PRO A 36 1.33 13.22 9.05
C PRO A 36 0.90 12.10 10.02
N SER A 37 -0.33 11.61 9.92
CA SER A 37 -0.85 10.55 10.79
C SER A 37 -1.60 9.50 9.97
N ALA A 38 -0.89 8.44 9.59
CA ALA A 38 -1.53 7.25 9.05
C ALA A 38 -2.33 6.54 10.17
N PRO A 39 -3.56 6.07 9.90
CA PRO A 39 -4.31 5.27 10.84
C PRO A 39 -3.61 3.92 11.07
N LEU A 40 -3.67 3.45 12.32
CA LEU A 40 -3.18 2.12 12.69
C LEU A 40 -4.19 1.04 12.30
N LEU A 41 -3.69 -0.19 12.08
CA LEU A 41 -4.56 -1.33 11.77
C LEU A 41 -5.50 -1.69 12.93
N GLY A 42 -5.11 -1.35 14.17
CA GLY A 42 -5.84 -1.64 15.40
C GLY A 42 -5.66 -3.09 15.86
N ASP A 43 -6.66 -3.60 16.57
CA ASP A 43 -6.73 -4.94 17.13
C ASP A 43 -8.07 -5.62 16.81
N ALA A 44 -8.31 -6.81 17.36
CA ALA A 44 -9.53 -7.58 17.15
C ALA A 44 -10.81 -6.90 17.68
N SER A 45 -10.68 -5.94 18.61
CA SER A 45 -11.77 -5.21 19.24
C SER A 45 -12.06 -3.85 18.62
N THR A 46 -11.20 -3.38 17.71
CA THR A 46 -11.37 -2.11 16.99
C THR A 46 -12.72 -2.04 16.29
N ALA A 47 -13.41 -0.92 16.49
CA ALA A 47 -14.73 -0.69 15.91
C ALA A 47 -14.66 -0.70 14.37
N PHE A 48 -15.68 -1.24 13.72
CA PHE A 48 -15.67 -1.39 12.26
C PHE A 48 -15.54 -0.05 11.53
N ASP A 49 -16.07 1.05 12.08
CA ASP A 49 -15.93 2.38 11.50
C ASP A 49 -14.46 2.83 11.42
N GLU A 50 -13.66 2.50 12.44
CA GLU A 50 -12.22 2.77 12.45
C GLU A 50 -11.48 1.86 11.45
N VAL A 51 -11.88 0.59 11.36
CA VAL A 51 -11.37 -0.35 10.34
C VAL A 51 -11.67 0.16 8.92
N ALA A 52 -12.88 0.67 8.69
CA ALA A 52 -13.28 1.24 7.41
C ALA A 52 -12.48 2.49 7.07
N ALA A 53 -12.28 3.39 8.04
CA ALA A 53 -11.44 4.58 7.88
C ALA A 53 -9.98 4.22 7.56
N PHE A 54 -9.43 3.19 8.22
CA PHE A 54 -8.12 2.64 7.93
C PHE A 54 -8.00 2.19 6.47
N TYR A 55 -8.93 1.35 6.00
CA TYR A 55 -8.88 0.87 4.62
C TYR A 55 -9.09 1.98 3.59
N ASN A 56 -9.97 2.94 3.87
CA ASN A 56 -10.16 4.09 2.98
C ASN A 56 -8.87 4.90 2.82
N PHE A 57 -8.16 5.17 3.92
CA PHE A 57 -6.86 5.85 3.87
C PHE A 57 -5.85 5.08 3.00
N TRP A 58 -5.77 3.76 3.16
CA TRP A 58 -4.78 2.94 2.47
C TRP A 58 -5.11 2.68 1.00
N PHE A 59 -6.39 2.59 0.63
CA PHE A 59 -6.79 2.55 -0.78
C PHE A 59 -6.52 3.88 -1.50
N ASP A 60 -6.66 5.01 -0.79
CA ASP A 60 -6.36 6.35 -1.29
C ASP A 60 -4.95 6.84 -0.90
N PHE A 61 -4.03 5.91 -0.61
CA PHE A 61 -2.71 6.24 -0.07
C PHE A 61 -1.92 7.17 -1.01
N LYS A 62 -1.52 8.32 -0.47
CA LYS A 62 -0.65 9.29 -1.14
C LYS A 62 0.74 9.23 -0.53
N THR A 63 1.74 9.11 -1.40
CA THR A 63 3.13 8.86 -1.01
C THR A 63 4.05 9.98 -1.45
N TRP A 64 4.92 10.44 -0.55
CA TRP A 64 6.03 11.35 -0.90
C TRP A 64 7.28 10.60 -1.35
N ARG A 65 7.28 9.25 -1.33
CA ARG A 65 8.43 8.44 -1.72
C ARG A 65 8.87 8.79 -3.14
N ASP A 66 10.10 9.26 -3.26
CA ASP A 66 10.75 9.44 -4.56
C ASP A 66 11.54 8.18 -4.95
N PHE A 67 11.93 8.13 -6.21
CA PHE A 67 12.71 7.03 -6.79
C PHE A 67 13.92 7.60 -7.54
N ALA A 68 14.54 8.64 -6.99
CA ALA A 68 15.70 9.27 -7.61
C ALA A 68 16.90 8.31 -7.72
N ASP A 69 16.95 7.30 -6.85
CA ASP A 69 17.89 6.19 -6.89
C ASP A 69 17.70 5.23 -8.09
N ALA A 70 16.56 5.33 -8.78
CA ALA A 70 16.31 4.57 -10.01
C ALA A 70 16.92 5.20 -11.26
N ASP A 71 17.56 6.36 -11.14
CA ASP A 71 18.23 7.02 -12.26
C ASP A 71 19.45 6.23 -12.70
N GLU A 72 19.48 5.85 -13.98
CA GLU A 72 20.62 5.13 -14.58
C GLU A 72 21.62 6.08 -15.27
N TYR A 73 21.18 7.29 -15.67
CA TYR A 73 22.02 8.24 -16.40
C TYR A 73 22.41 9.44 -15.53
N THR A 74 23.71 9.73 -15.46
CA THR A 74 24.23 10.94 -14.81
C THR A 74 24.21 12.10 -15.82
N LEU A 75 23.47 13.17 -15.52
CA LEU A 75 23.28 14.29 -16.48
C LEU A 75 24.56 15.07 -16.81
N ASP A 76 25.61 14.91 -15.99
CA ASP A 76 26.92 15.54 -16.19
C ASP A 76 27.78 14.78 -17.21
N ASP A 77 27.40 13.53 -17.55
CA ASP A 77 28.07 12.74 -18.61
C ASP A 77 27.60 13.15 -20.01
N ALA A 78 26.58 14.00 -20.14
CA ALA A 78 26.05 14.44 -21.42
C ALA A 78 27.03 15.38 -22.14
N GLY A 79 27.41 15.05 -23.37
CA GLY A 79 28.28 15.86 -24.22
C GLY A 79 27.57 17.03 -24.89
N PHE A 80 26.23 17.02 -24.96
CA PHE A 80 25.44 18.09 -25.58
C PHE A 80 24.00 18.18 -25.02
N ARG A 81 23.31 19.27 -25.34
CA ARG A 81 21.98 19.60 -24.79
C ARG A 81 20.93 18.54 -25.12
N GLU A 82 20.91 18.03 -26.34
CA GLU A 82 19.94 17.02 -26.77
C GLU A 82 20.18 15.68 -26.08
N GLU A 83 21.44 15.31 -25.83
CA GLU A 83 21.80 14.14 -25.03
C GLU A 83 21.34 14.29 -23.58
N ARG A 84 21.59 15.44 -22.95
CA ARG A 84 21.11 15.72 -21.59
C ARG A 84 19.59 15.59 -21.49
N ARG A 85 18.85 16.17 -22.45
CA ARG A 85 17.38 16.03 -22.52
C ARG A 85 16.92 14.59 -22.74
N TRP A 86 17.68 13.80 -23.49
CA TRP A 86 17.38 12.40 -23.68
C TRP A 86 17.60 11.60 -22.39
N MET A 87 18.69 11.85 -21.66
CA MET A 87 18.99 11.26 -20.36
C MET A 87 17.93 11.61 -19.32
N GLU A 88 17.52 12.89 -19.21
CA GLU A 88 16.42 13.34 -18.34
C GLU A 88 15.12 12.55 -18.61
N ARG A 89 14.79 12.33 -19.88
CA ARG A 89 13.61 11.54 -20.27
C ARG A 89 13.75 10.06 -19.93
N GLN A 90 14.94 9.47 -20.02
CA GLN A 90 15.14 8.08 -19.61
C GLN A 90 15.01 7.93 -18.09
N ASN A 91 15.65 8.80 -17.33
CA ASN A 91 15.53 8.81 -15.86
C ASN A 91 14.07 8.99 -15.44
N GLU A 92 13.32 9.93 -16.03
CA GLU A 92 11.90 10.10 -15.70
C GLU A 92 11.07 8.86 -16.04
N LYS A 93 11.35 8.16 -17.15
CA LYS A 93 10.69 6.88 -17.46
C LYS A 93 10.96 5.81 -16.41
N LEU A 94 12.20 5.71 -15.92
CA LEU A 94 12.58 4.76 -14.87
C LEU A 94 11.85 5.09 -13.56
N ARG A 95 11.80 6.37 -13.18
CA ARG A 95 11.04 6.85 -12.01
C ARG A 95 9.54 6.59 -12.14
N ILE A 96 8.94 6.84 -13.32
CA ILE A 96 7.52 6.53 -13.57
C ILE A 96 7.27 5.02 -13.42
N LYS A 97 8.15 4.18 -13.97
CA LYS A 97 8.04 2.73 -13.85
C LYS A 97 8.09 2.29 -12.38
N LYS A 98 9.05 2.80 -11.60
CA LYS A 98 9.18 2.49 -10.18
C LYS A 98 7.97 2.96 -9.36
N ARG A 99 7.47 4.17 -9.59
CA ARG A 99 6.22 4.66 -8.97
C ARG A 99 5.02 3.74 -9.28
N LYS A 100 4.93 3.24 -10.51
CA LYS A 100 3.86 2.31 -10.90
C LYS A 100 3.98 0.96 -10.20
N GLU A 101 5.19 0.41 -10.12
CA GLU A 101 5.48 -0.83 -9.39
C GLU A 101 5.15 -0.68 -7.90
N GLU A 102 5.53 0.44 -7.28
CA GLU A 102 5.24 0.73 -5.89
C GLU A 102 3.74 0.84 -5.63
N LYS A 103 3.02 1.58 -6.48
CA LYS A 103 1.57 1.67 -6.38
C LYS A 103 0.92 0.28 -6.46
N ALA A 104 1.35 -0.55 -7.39
CA ALA A 104 0.83 -1.92 -7.53
C ALA A 104 1.15 -2.77 -6.30
N ARG A 105 2.35 -2.62 -5.71
CA ARG A 105 2.75 -3.30 -4.48
C ARG A 105 1.86 -2.92 -3.30
N LEU A 106 1.64 -1.61 -3.08
CA LEU A 106 0.77 -1.13 -2.00
C LEU A 106 -0.68 -1.55 -2.22
N THR A 107 -1.22 -1.43 -3.44
CA THR A 107 -2.57 -1.92 -3.76
C THR A 107 -2.71 -3.40 -3.42
N LYS A 108 -1.74 -4.24 -3.80
CA LYS A 108 -1.77 -5.67 -3.47
C LYS A 108 -1.75 -5.91 -1.96
N LEU A 109 -0.92 -5.19 -1.20
CA LEU A 109 -0.90 -5.29 0.26
C LEU A 109 -2.29 -5.01 0.86
N VAL A 110 -2.93 -3.92 0.44
CA VAL A 110 -4.24 -3.51 0.96
C VAL A 110 -5.32 -4.51 0.58
N GLU A 111 -5.32 -5.01 -0.66
CA GLU A 111 -6.27 -6.01 -1.15
C GLU A 111 -6.17 -7.32 -0.38
N VAL A 112 -4.95 -7.85 -0.20
CA VAL A 112 -4.73 -9.09 0.56
C VAL A 112 -5.18 -8.89 2.01
N ALA A 113 -4.78 -7.79 2.66
CA ALA A 113 -5.22 -7.49 4.02
C ALA A 113 -6.76 -7.43 4.12
N TYR A 114 -7.41 -6.69 3.22
CA TYR A 114 -8.86 -6.51 3.23
C TYR A 114 -9.65 -7.80 2.97
N MET A 115 -9.09 -8.69 2.15
CA MET A 115 -9.67 -10.00 1.87
C MET A 115 -9.62 -10.92 3.09
N HIS A 116 -8.55 -10.82 3.89
CA HIS A 116 -8.29 -11.73 4.99
C HIS A 116 -8.70 -11.22 6.37
N ASP A 117 -8.89 -9.91 6.56
CA ASP A 117 -9.28 -9.30 7.84
C ASP A 117 -10.57 -9.92 8.41
N PRO A 118 -10.50 -10.55 9.60
CA PRO A 118 -11.67 -11.16 10.25
C PRO A 118 -12.81 -10.17 10.51
N ARG A 119 -12.48 -8.91 10.86
CA ARG A 119 -13.46 -7.85 11.18
C ARG A 119 -14.25 -7.46 9.93
N VAL A 120 -13.57 -7.37 8.79
CA VAL A 120 -14.19 -7.12 7.48
C VAL A 120 -15.08 -8.29 7.06
N LYS A 121 -14.64 -9.54 7.26
CA LYS A 121 -15.45 -10.73 6.95
C LYS A 121 -16.73 -10.79 7.79
N GLN A 122 -16.61 -10.55 9.10
CA GLN A 122 -17.75 -10.51 10.01
C GLN A 122 -18.77 -9.45 9.61
N HIS A 123 -18.30 -8.23 9.33
CA HIS A 123 -19.18 -7.15 8.90
C HIS A 123 -19.89 -7.44 7.57
N LYS A 124 -19.16 -7.97 6.57
CA LYS A 124 -19.76 -8.40 5.29
C LYS A 124 -20.81 -9.48 5.47
N GLN A 125 -20.62 -10.41 6.40
CA GLN A 125 -21.60 -11.45 6.70
C GLN A 125 -22.84 -10.86 7.38
N ALA A 126 -22.66 -10.00 8.38
CA ALA A 126 -23.77 -9.32 9.06
C ALA A 126 -24.67 -8.54 8.07
N LEU A 127 -24.06 -7.79 7.15
CA LEU A 127 -24.80 -7.05 6.12
C LEU A 127 -25.57 -7.97 5.14
N LYS A 128 -25.04 -9.16 4.84
CA LYS A 128 -25.75 -10.15 4.02
C LYS A 128 -26.96 -10.70 4.75
N ASP A 129 -26.81 -11.01 6.03
CA ASP A 129 -27.88 -11.58 6.87
C ASP A 129 -29.00 -10.56 7.11
N GLU A 130 -28.67 -9.28 7.34
CA GLU A 130 -29.66 -8.20 7.42
C GLU A 130 -30.45 -8.04 6.12
N LYS A 131 -29.76 -8.04 4.97
CA LYS A 131 -30.41 -7.97 3.66
C LYS A 131 -31.28 -9.19 3.36
N ALA A 132 -30.89 -10.37 3.82
CA ALA A 132 -31.70 -11.58 3.67
C ALA A 132 -32.97 -11.50 4.53
N LYS A 133 -32.85 -11.04 5.78
CA LYS A 133 -34.00 -10.83 6.69
C LYS A 133 -34.96 -9.75 6.20
N ALA A 134 -34.46 -8.66 5.62
CA ALA A 134 -35.30 -7.60 5.06
C ALA A 134 -36.05 -8.00 3.77
N LYS A 135 -35.64 -9.11 3.13
CA LYS A 135 -36.28 -9.65 1.92
C LYS A 135 -37.21 -10.84 2.19
N ALA A 136 -37.19 -11.39 3.40
CA ALA A 136 -38.08 -12.46 3.86
C ALA A 136 -39.34 -11.87 4.51
#